data_AF-A0ABD3SFB2-F1
#
_entry.id   AF-A0ABD3SFB2-F1
#
_cell.length_a   1.000
_cell.length_b   1.000
_cell.length_c   1.000
_cell.angle_alpha   90.00
_cell.angle_beta   90.00
_cell.angle_gamma   90.00
#
_symmetry.space_group_name_H-M   'P 1'
#
loop_
_entity.id
_entity.type
_entity.pdbx_description
1 polymer ?
#
loop_
_entity_poly.entity_id
_entity_poly.type
_entity_poly.pdbx_seq_one_letter_code
_entity_poly.pdbx_strand_id
1 'polypeptide(L)'
;MYRVAASLLAGAVPLSAFQPYRHYITSPNVILRRTFTSNAGGIILGLTSSSPSYAGPAYCEKCGTPTRLGTPEGDERTRRVCCNPECGHVHYRNPKVIVGTICTHDDRVLLCKRAIEPCVGRWGYPQGYLELGETTREGAARETREEAGVMFDPSDSDLIAIYNVAGLQVQMIFRVELESDDCEAGPESSDVMFVPWADIPWDDLAFPTVTWGLEYAWAVKDEVRPAIQERTKVVTADGQWRVIDEGRKIIPGRRAP
;
A
#
# COMPACT_ATOMS: atom_id res chain seq x y z
N MET A 1 37.10 -32.54 -32.53
CA MET A 1 38.28 -31.92 -31.89
C MET A 1 37.74 -30.80 -30.99
N TYR A 2 37.82 -30.77 -29.66
CA TYR A 2 38.56 -31.52 -28.64
C TYR A 2 37.66 -31.76 -27.41
N ARG A 3 38.05 -32.77 -26.61
CA ARG A 3 37.43 -33.26 -25.37
C ARG A 3 38.01 -32.54 -24.13
N VAL A 4 37.12 -32.35 -23.14
CA VAL A 4 37.22 -32.61 -21.68
C VAL A 4 38.36 -31.99 -20.86
N ALA A 5 37.99 -31.28 -19.77
CA ALA A 5 38.51 -31.55 -18.42
C ALA A 5 37.55 -31.00 -17.34
N ALA A 6 36.94 -31.93 -16.60
CA ALA A 6 36.37 -31.66 -15.29
C ALA A 6 37.50 -31.63 -14.24
N SER A 7 37.46 -30.66 -13.33
CA SER A 7 38.21 -30.76 -12.08
C SER A 7 37.30 -30.33 -10.93
N LEU A 8 36.98 -31.33 -10.11
CA LEU A 8 36.42 -31.19 -8.79
C LEU A 8 37.40 -30.42 -7.89
N LEU A 9 36.93 -29.38 -7.21
CA LEU A 9 37.42 -29.05 -5.88
C LEU A 9 36.22 -28.94 -4.95
N ALA A 10 36.22 -29.86 -4.01
CA ALA A 10 35.27 -30.01 -2.93
C ALA A 10 35.39 -28.81 -1.98
N GLY A 11 34.29 -28.07 -1.85
CA GLY A 11 34.02 -27.16 -0.74
C GLY A 11 32.58 -27.38 -0.33
N ALA A 12 32.34 -28.41 0.50
CA ALA A 12 31.03 -28.67 1.06
C ALA A 12 30.62 -27.49 1.95
N VAL A 13 29.74 -26.62 1.45
CA VAL A 13 29.01 -25.69 2.30
C VAL A 13 28.00 -26.54 3.08
N PRO A 14 28.04 -26.53 4.42
CA PRO A 14 27.10 -27.32 5.21
C PRO A 14 25.66 -26.87 4.90
N LEU A 15 24.81 -27.86 4.62
CA LEU A 15 23.37 -27.76 4.33
C LEU A 15 22.53 -27.24 5.53
N SER A 16 23.14 -26.54 6.48
CA SER A 16 22.50 -25.94 7.65
C SER A 16 22.36 -24.41 7.57
N ALA A 17 22.68 -23.78 6.44
CA ALA A 17 22.64 -22.32 6.28
C ALA A 17 21.36 -21.75 5.60
N PHE A 18 20.39 -22.60 5.25
CA PHE A 18 19.05 -22.14 4.90
C PHE A 18 18.13 -22.30 6.11
N GLN A 19 18.11 -21.30 6.98
CA GLN A 19 16.93 -21.12 7.81
C GLN A 19 15.77 -20.74 6.87
N PRO A 20 14.68 -21.53 6.80
CA PRO A 20 13.52 -21.07 6.08
C PRO A 20 12.99 -19.85 6.82
N TYR A 21 13.02 -18.68 6.17
CA TYR A 21 12.22 -17.52 6.59
C TYR A 21 10.73 -17.92 6.50
N ARG A 22 10.23 -18.62 7.51
CA ARG A 22 8.79 -18.85 7.72
C ARG A 22 8.19 -17.61 8.36
N HIS A 23 8.03 -16.55 7.57
CA HIS A 23 7.02 -15.53 7.89
C HIS A 23 5.75 -15.87 7.11
N TYR A 24 5.00 -16.83 7.65
CA TYR A 24 3.60 -16.98 7.29
C TYR A 24 2.82 -15.84 7.95
N ILE A 25 2.46 -14.79 7.20
CA ILE A 25 1.22 -14.07 7.49
C ILE A 25 0.08 -14.94 6.94
N THR A 26 -0.12 -16.11 7.56
CA THR A 26 -1.37 -16.85 7.39
C THR A 26 -2.27 -16.37 8.50
N SER A 27 -3.29 -15.58 8.19
CA SER A 27 -4.47 -15.53 9.04
C SER A 27 -5.42 -16.62 8.52
N PRO A 28 -5.48 -17.81 9.13
CA PRO A 28 -6.18 -18.94 8.52
C PRO A 28 -7.71 -18.83 8.64
N ASN A 29 -8.26 -17.81 9.31
CA ASN A 29 -9.68 -17.71 9.58
C ASN A 29 -10.14 -16.25 9.73
N VAL A 30 -10.30 -15.53 8.62
CA VAL A 30 -11.09 -14.30 8.59
C VAL A 30 -12.51 -14.68 8.15
N ILE A 31 -13.37 -15.03 9.11
CA ILE A 31 -14.81 -15.16 8.90
C ILE A 31 -15.46 -13.93 9.53
N LEU A 32 -15.77 -12.92 8.71
CA LEU A 32 -16.64 -11.82 9.10
C LEU A 32 -18.09 -12.33 9.11
N ARG A 33 -18.68 -12.55 10.30
CA ARG A 33 -20.13 -12.78 10.43
C ARG A 33 -20.80 -11.47 10.81
N ARG A 34 -21.67 -10.94 9.94
CA ARG A 34 -22.71 -9.98 10.32
C ARG A 34 -24.00 -10.74 10.58
N THR A 35 -24.52 -10.66 11.80
CA THR A 35 -25.86 -11.16 12.13
C THR A 35 -26.86 -10.05 11.78
N PHE A 36 -27.82 -10.35 10.91
CA PHE A 36 -29.03 -9.52 10.77
C PHE A 36 -30.20 -10.28 11.37
N THR A 37 -30.92 -9.64 12.28
CA THR A 37 -32.25 -10.07 12.71
C THR A 37 -33.29 -9.35 11.86
N SER A 38 -34.06 -10.07 11.04
CA SER A 38 -35.28 -9.52 10.44
C SER A 38 -36.50 -9.90 11.29
N ASN A 39 -37.34 -8.91 11.60
CA ASN A 39 -38.64 -9.12 12.23
C ASN A 39 -39.63 -9.73 11.23
N ALA A 40 -39.56 -11.05 11.02
CA ALA A 40 -40.65 -11.89 10.51
C ALA A 40 -40.24 -13.36 10.67
N GLY A 41 -41.02 -14.14 11.42
CA GLY A 41 -40.66 -15.49 11.88
C GLY A 41 -40.61 -16.56 10.78
N GLY A 42 -39.51 -16.60 10.03
CA GLY A 42 -39.20 -17.70 9.12
C GLY A 42 -37.69 -17.83 8.90
N ILE A 43 -37.09 -18.93 9.34
CA ILE A 43 -35.68 -19.25 9.08
C ILE A 43 -35.56 -19.76 7.64
N ILE A 44 -35.17 -18.88 6.72
CA ILE A 44 -34.65 -19.29 5.41
C ILE A 44 -33.13 -19.45 5.57
N LEU A 45 -32.65 -20.69 5.60
CA LEU A 45 -31.22 -21.03 5.59
C LEU A 45 -30.66 -20.83 4.16
N GLY A 46 -30.61 -19.57 3.72
CA GLY A 46 -29.87 -19.17 2.52
C GLY A 46 -28.40 -19.00 2.88
N LEU A 47 -27.53 -19.90 2.43
CA LEU A 47 -26.09 -19.71 2.46
C LEU A 47 -25.70 -18.66 1.41
N THR A 48 -25.91 -17.38 1.70
CA THR A 48 -25.29 -16.30 0.94
C THR A 48 -23.93 -16.02 1.57
N SER A 49 -22.87 -16.59 1.00
CA SER A 49 -21.50 -16.23 1.34
C SER A 49 -21.22 -14.80 0.86
N SER A 50 -21.64 -13.81 1.63
CA SER A 50 -21.21 -12.42 1.46
C SER A 50 -19.83 -12.24 2.11
N SER A 51 -18.85 -13.00 1.64
CA SER A 51 -17.44 -12.62 1.83
C SER A 51 -17.19 -11.46 0.86
N PRO A 52 -16.85 -10.24 1.33
CA PRO A 52 -16.52 -9.16 0.42
C PRO A 52 -15.33 -9.63 -0.42
N SER A 53 -15.46 -9.58 -1.76
CA SER A 53 -14.46 -9.45 -2.87
C SER A 53 -12.98 -9.88 -2.73
N TYR A 54 -12.52 -10.36 -1.58
CA TYR A 54 -11.16 -10.79 -1.28
C TYR A 54 -10.78 -12.07 -2.00
N ALA A 55 -11.79 -12.84 -2.39
CA ALA A 55 -11.61 -14.07 -3.11
C ALA A 55 -11.20 -13.86 -4.56
N GLY A 56 -11.08 -12.65 -5.13
CA GLY A 56 -10.82 -12.45 -6.57
C GLY A 56 -12.08 -12.48 -7.44
N PRO A 57 -11.97 -12.30 -8.77
CA PRO A 57 -13.13 -12.10 -9.64
C PRO A 57 -13.98 -13.37 -9.72
N ALA A 58 -15.31 -13.24 -9.72
CA ALA A 58 -16.25 -14.37 -9.82
C ALA A 58 -16.30 -15.01 -11.22
N TYR A 59 -15.85 -14.27 -12.24
CA TYR A 59 -15.77 -14.70 -13.64
C TYR A 59 -14.38 -14.42 -14.19
N CYS A 60 -13.94 -15.23 -15.13
CA CYS A 60 -12.61 -15.14 -15.71
C CYS A 60 -12.52 -13.98 -16.70
N GLU A 61 -11.60 -13.05 -16.46
CA GLU A 61 -11.30 -11.92 -17.37
C GLU A 61 -10.86 -12.33 -18.79
N LYS A 62 -10.38 -13.57 -18.97
CA LYS A 62 -9.93 -14.07 -20.28
C LYS A 62 -11.06 -14.64 -21.13
N CYS A 63 -12.03 -15.34 -20.52
CA CYS A 63 -13.03 -16.11 -21.28
C CYS A 63 -14.47 -16.01 -20.74
N GLY A 64 -14.72 -15.26 -19.67
CA GLY A 64 -16.04 -15.06 -19.09
C GLY A 64 -16.58 -16.24 -18.27
N THR A 65 -15.90 -17.39 -18.22
CA THR A 65 -16.33 -18.56 -17.44
C THR A 65 -16.24 -18.28 -15.93
N PRO A 66 -17.15 -18.80 -15.09
CA PRO A 66 -17.01 -18.71 -13.63
C PRO A 66 -15.66 -19.22 -13.12
N THR A 67 -15.22 -18.65 -12.00
CA THR A 67 -13.98 -19.04 -11.31
C THR A 67 -14.30 -19.77 -10.01
N ARG A 68 -13.40 -20.66 -9.59
CA ARG A 68 -13.47 -21.36 -8.30
C ARG A 68 -12.22 -21.08 -7.47
N LEU A 69 -12.34 -21.19 -6.15
CA LEU A 69 -11.17 -21.25 -5.29
C LEU A 69 -10.49 -22.62 -5.43
N GLY A 70 -9.17 -22.62 -5.60
CA GLY A 70 -8.35 -23.82 -5.65
C GLY A 70 -6.87 -23.47 -5.54
N THR A 71 -6.06 -24.46 -5.20
CA THR A 71 -4.60 -24.33 -5.22
C THR A 71 -4.12 -24.86 -6.58
N PRO A 72 -3.55 -24.01 -7.46
CA PRO A 72 -2.96 -24.46 -8.71
C PRO A 72 -1.85 -25.50 -8.47
N GLU A 73 -1.61 -26.36 -9.45
CA GLU A 73 -0.52 -27.33 -9.38
C GLU A 73 0.84 -26.60 -9.24
N GLY A 74 1.69 -27.08 -8.34
CA GLY A 74 2.98 -26.45 -8.04
C GLY A 74 2.91 -25.23 -7.11
N ASP A 75 1.73 -24.92 -6.55
CA ASP A 75 1.54 -23.79 -5.66
C ASP A 75 1.09 -24.21 -4.24
N GLU A 76 1.33 -23.33 -3.26
CA GLU A 76 0.91 -23.52 -1.87
C GLU A 76 -0.29 -22.64 -1.48
N ARG A 77 -0.64 -21.65 -2.30
CA ARG A 77 -1.69 -20.67 -1.97
C ARG A 77 -2.98 -20.91 -2.75
N THR A 78 -4.11 -20.81 -2.04
CA THR A 78 -5.44 -20.81 -2.65
C THR A 78 -5.64 -19.54 -3.49
N ARG A 79 -6.10 -19.70 -4.73
CA ARG A 79 -6.41 -18.61 -5.67
C ARG A 79 -7.72 -18.87 -6.40
N ARG A 80 -8.19 -17.86 -7.15
CA ARG A 80 -9.25 -18.08 -8.15
C ARG A 80 -8.64 -18.67 -9.40
N VAL A 81 -9.20 -19.78 -9.82
CA VAL A 81 -8.85 -20.47 -11.05
C VAL A 81 -10.10 -20.56 -11.91
N CYS A 82 -9.94 -20.29 -13.20
CA CYS A 82 -11.01 -20.45 -14.18
C CYS A 82 -11.54 -21.89 -14.16
N CYS A 83 -12.86 -22.06 -14.19
CA CYS A 83 -13.46 -23.40 -14.23
C CYS A 83 -13.38 -24.05 -15.62
N ASN A 84 -13.06 -23.30 -16.69
CA ASN A 84 -12.82 -23.88 -18.01
C ASN A 84 -11.40 -24.50 -18.04
N PRO A 85 -11.27 -25.84 -18.18
CA PRO A 85 -9.98 -26.51 -18.22
C PRO A 85 -9.12 -26.11 -19.43
N GLU A 86 -9.73 -25.73 -20.55
CA GLU A 86 -9.02 -25.26 -21.74
C GLU A 86 -8.41 -23.86 -21.53
N CYS A 87 -8.99 -23.07 -20.62
CA CYS A 87 -8.47 -21.75 -20.25
C CYS A 87 -7.46 -21.86 -19.11
N GLY A 88 -7.80 -22.55 -18.02
CA GLY A 88 -6.92 -22.80 -16.88
C GLY A 88 -6.39 -21.54 -16.15
N HIS A 89 -6.86 -20.34 -16.52
CA HIS A 89 -6.26 -19.10 -16.07
C HIS A 89 -6.36 -18.92 -14.55
N VAL A 90 -5.25 -18.50 -13.94
CA VAL A 90 -5.12 -18.24 -12.50
C VAL A 90 -5.15 -16.73 -12.26
N HIS A 91 -6.11 -16.26 -11.49
CA HIS A 91 -6.26 -14.84 -11.17
C HIS A 91 -5.42 -14.49 -9.94
N TYR A 92 -4.29 -13.84 -10.18
CA TYR A 92 -3.45 -13.28 -9.13
C TYR A 92 -4.07 -11.99 -8.57
N ARG A 93 -3.88 -11.78 -7.26
CA ARG A 93 -4.18 -10.52 -6.61
C ARG A 93 -2.87 -9.93 -6.11
N ASN A 94 -2.61 -8.71 -6.56
CA ASN A 94 -1.38 -8.02 -6.26
C ASN A 94 -1.71 -6.83 -5.35
N PRO A 95 -0.84 -6.50 -4.37
CA PRO A 95 -0.92 -5.22 -3.67
C PRO A 95 -0.85 -4.07 -4.67
N LYS A 96 -1.56 -2.98 -4.38
CA LYS A 96 -1.46 -1.76 -5.20
C LYS A 96 -0.25 -0.92 -4.75
N VAL A 97 0.33 -0.17 -5.67
CA VAL A 97 1.37 0.81 -5.35
C VAL A 97 0.71 2.18 -5.22
N ILE A 98 1.03 2.87 -4.14
CA ILE A 98 0.69 4.28 -3.91
C ILE A 98 1.99 5.07 -4.01
N VAL A 99 1.94 6.21 -4.66
CA VAL A 99 3.03 7.19 -4.72
C VAL A 99 2.55 8.48 -4.09
N GLY A 100 3.43 9.17 -3.37
CA GLY A 100 3.11 10.46 -2.79
C GLY A 100 4.33 11.33 -2.60
N THR A 101 4.11 12.63 -2.46
CA THR A 101 5.18 13.63 -2.42
C THR A 101 5.00 14.56 -1.24
N ILE A 102 6.02 14.68 -0.41
CA ILE A 102 6.13 15.72 0.61
C ILE A 102 6.84 16.90 -0.03
N CYS A 103 6.08 17.94 -0.37
CA CYS A 103 6.60 19.13 -1.01
C CYS A 103 6.92 20.19 0.03
N THR A 104 8.10 20.80 -0.06
CA THR A 104 8.55 21.83 0.88
C THR A 104 8.94 23.12 0.17
N HIS A 105 8.73 24.26 0.82
CA HIS A 105 9.18 25.58 0.36
C HIS A 105 9.38 26.49 1.57
N ASP A 106 10.54 27.16 1.69
CA ASP A 106 10.86 28.09 2.80
C ASP A 106 10.52 27.55 4.21
N ASP A 107 10.99 26.33 4.54
CA ASP A 107 10.71 25.63 5.81
C ASP A 107 9.20 25.44 6.12
N ARG A 108 8.37 25.42 5.09
CA ARG A 108 6.96 25.04 5.14
C ARG A 108 6.72 23.77 4.33
N VAL A 109 5.65 23.05 4.65
CA VAL A 109 5.24 21.83 3.96
C VAL A 109 3.84 21.99 3.37
N LEU A 110 3.64 21.47 2.16
CA LEU A 110 2.34 21.41 1.50
C LEU A 110 1.44 20.34 2.11
N LEU A 111 0.22 20.70 2.44
CA LEU A 111 -0.84 19.80 2.85
C LEU A 111 -2.09 19.96 1.98
N CYS A 112 -2.77 18.85 1.73
CA CYS A 112 -4.01 18.73 0.99
C CYS A 112 -5.11 18.16 1.88
N LYS A 113 -6.27 18.80 1.89
CA LYS A 113 -7.44 18.37 2.65
C LYS A 113 -8.35 17.54 1.77
N ARG A 114 -8.46 16.25 2.05
CA ARG A 114 -9.17 15.28 1.21
C ARG A 114 -10.64 15.64 1.00
N ALA A 115 -11.10 15.67 -0.26
CA ALA A 115 -12.52 15.81 -0.62
C ALA A 115 -13.23 14.47 -0.84
N ILE A 116 -12.48 13.36 -0.89
CA ILE A 116 -12.98 12.02 -1.18
C ILE A 116 -12.70 11.00 -0.07
N GLU A 117 -13.53 9.96 0.03
CA GLU A 117 -13.35 8.89 1.01
C GLU A 117 -12.15 7.98 0.66
N PRO A 118 -11.50 7.34 1.66
CA PRO A 118 -11.76 7.47 3.09
C PRO A 118 -11.23 8.79 3.68
N CYS A 119 -11.74 9.18 4.86
CA CYS A 119 -11.23 10.30 5.67
C CYS A 119 -11.39 11.68 5.02
N VAL A 120 -12.57 11.95 4.45
CA VAL A 120 -12.96 13.28 3.95
C VAL A 120 -12.74 14.34 5.04
N GLY A 121 -12.19 15.49 4.66
CA GLY A 121 -11.93 16.63 5.54
C GLY A 121 -10.67 16.51 6.40
N ARG A 122 -9.93 15.40 6.32
CA ARG A 122 -8.63 15.22 6.97
C ARG A 122 -7.48 15.63 6.03
N TRP A 123 -6.35 15.98 6.63
CA TRP A 123 -5.17 16.47 5.92
C TRP A 123 -4.17 15.35 5.59
N GLY A 124 -3.42 15.54 4.51
CA GLY A 124 -2.23 14.76 4.21
C GLY A 124 -1.36 15.46 3.18
N TYR A 125 -0.29 14.81 2.74
CA TYR A 125 0.45 15.23 1.54
C TYR A 125 -0.13 14.54 0.30
N PRO A 126 0.08 15.11 -0.91
CA PRO A 126 -0.40 14.54 -2.15
C PRO A 126 -0.02 13.07 -2.34
N GLN A 127 -0.99 12.20 -2.63
CA GLN A 127 -0.72 10.78 -2.87
C GLN A 127 -1.87 10.06 -3.61
N GLY A 128 -1.52 9.15 -4.50
CA GLY A 128 -2.50 8.33 -5.19
C GLY A 128 -1.90 7.07 -5.83
N TYR A 129 -2.70 6.39 -6.65
CA TYR A 129 -2.30 5.12 -7.24
C TYR A 129 -1.26 5.33 -8.33
N LEU A 130 -0.26 4.43 -8.36
CA LEU A 130 0.61 4.33 -9.53
C LEU A 130 -0.18 3.74 -10.70
N GLU A 131 -0.20 4.46 -11.82
CA GLU A 131 -0.82 4.05 -13.05
C GLU A 131 0.14 3.24 -13.95
N LEU A 132 -0.43 2.52 -14.92
CA LEU A 132 0.38 1.79 -15.89
C LEU A 132 1.06 2.76 -16.87
N GLY A 133 2.37 2.58 -17.07
CA GLY A 133 3.14 3.35 -18.05
C GLY A 133 3.89 4.55 -17.46
N GLU A 134 3.76 4.81 -16.17
CA GLU A 134 4.55 5.82 -15.44
C GLU A 134 5.60 5.17 -14.52
N THR A 135 6.70 5.89 -14.30
CA THR A 135 7.62 5.65 -13.20
C THR A 135 7.01 6.14 -11.89
N THR A 136 7.57 5.71 -10.75
CA THR A 136 7.06 6.11 -9.43
C THR A 136 7.19 7.60 -9.15
N ARG A 137 8.23 8.25 -9.70
CA ARG A 137 8.40 9.71 -9.61
C ARG A 137 7.41 10.45 -10.49
N GLU A 138 7.17 9.98 -11.71
CA GLU A 138 6.17 10.58 -12.61
C GLU A 138 4.77 10.49 -12.00
N GLY A 139 4.40 9.35 -11.43
CA GLY A 139 3.12 9.23 -10.72
C GLY A 139 3.04 10.17 -9.51
N ALA A 140 4.12 10.28 -8.71
CA ALA A 140 4.14 11.19 -7.57
C ALA A 140 3.97 12.66 -7.99
N ALA A 141 4.61 13.07 -9.09
CA ALA A 141 4.47 14.40 -9.67
C ALA A 141 3.07 14.64 -10.25
N ARG A 142 2.48 13.64 -10.92
CA ARG A 142 1.09 13.68 -11.43
C ARG A 142 0.10 13.90 -10.29
N GLU A 143 0.17 13.08 -9.24
CA GLU A 143 -0.73 13.18 -8.07
C GLU A 143 -0.58 14.54 -7.37
N THR A 144 0.65 15.06 -7.28
CA THR A 144 0.91 16.40 -6.72
C THR A 144 0.24 17.50 -7.52
N ARG A 145 0.29 17.40 -8.86
CA ARG A 145 -0.41 18.33 -9.74
C ARG A 145 -1.93 18.19 -9.65
N GLU A 146 -2.44 16.96 -9.60
CA GLU A 146 -3.88 16.67 -9.56
C GLU A 146 -4.52 17.10 -8.24
N GLU A 147 -3.85 16.92 -7.10
CA GLU A 147 -4.41 17.28 -5.79
C GLU A 147 -4.12 18.72 -5.38
N ALA A 148 -3.02 19.33 -5.86
CA ALA A 148 -2.54 20.62 -5.36
C ALA A 148 -2.11 21.64 -6.42
N GLY A 149 -2.26 21.34 -7.72
CA GLY A 149 -1.90 22.26 -8.80
C GLY A 149 -0.39 22.52 -8.92
N VAL A 150 0.43 21.85 -8.11
CA VAL A 150 1.88 22.03 -8.04
C VAL A 150 2.57 21.17 -9.08
N MET A 151 3.56 21.75 -9.77
CA MET A 151 4.37 21.06 -10.78
C MET A 151 5.84 21.11 -10.37
N PHE A 152 6.54 19.99 -10.60
CA PHE A 152 7.99 19.88 -10.43
C PHE A 152 8.53 18.82 -11.43
N ASP A 153 9.83 18.85 -11.73
CA ASP A 153 10.44 17.79 -12.53
C ASP A 153 10.58 16.52 -11.68
N PRO A 154 10.04 15.36 -12.10
CA PRO A 154 10.14 14.12 -11.34
C PRO A 154 11.57 13.81 -10.85
N SER A 155 12.61 14.17 -11.62
CA SER A 155 14.02 13.93 -11.28
C SER A 155 14.54 14.74 -10.09
N ASP A 156 13.85 15.81 -9.70
CA ASP A 156 14.18 16.63 -8.51
C ASP A 156 13.71 15.98 -7.20
N SER A 157 12.99 14.87 -7.28
CA SER A 157 12.43 14.19 -6.10
C SER A 157 13.27 13.00 -5.62
N ASP A 158 13.44 12.93 -4.29
CA ASP A 158 14.15 11.88 -3.59
C ASP A 158 13.18 10.93 -2.89
N LEU A 159 13.39 9.61 -3.05
CA LEU A 159 12.65 8.60 -2.31
C LEU A 159 13.14 8.60 -0.86
N ILE A 160 12.26 8.92 0.08
CA ILE A 160 12.61 8.97 1.51
C ILE A 160 11.97 7.85 2.32
N ALA A 161 10.87 7.24 1.85
CA ALA A 161 10.23 6.17 2.60
C ALA A 161 9.50 5.14 1.74
N ILE A 162 9.44 3.91 2.27
CA ILE A 162 8.61 2.81 1.76
C ILE A 162 7.74 2.30 2.92
N TYR A 163 6.43 2.43 2.79
CA TYR A 163 5.49 1.95 3.80
C TYR A 163 4.69 0.75 3.32
N ASN A 164 4.77 -0.32 4.10
CA ASN A 164 4.04 -1.55 3.84
C ASN A 164 2.68 -1.50 4.54
N VAL A 165 1.60 -1.42 3.77
CA VAL A 165 0.24 -1.69 4.25
C VAL A 165 -0.05 -3.16 3.97
N ALA A 166 0.39 -4.02 4.88
CA ALA A 166 0.57 -5.44 4.63
C ALA A 166 -0.69 -6.10 4.05
N GLY A 167 -0.51 -6.76 2.91
CA GLY A 167 -1.59 -7.45 2.18
C GLY A 167 -2.50 -6.54 1.34
N LEU A 168 -2.30 -5.22 1.35
CA LEU A 168 -3.12 -4.25 0.64
C LEU A 168 -2.32 -3.37 -0.32
N GLN A 169 -1.32 -2.65 0.19
CA GLN A 169 -0.63 -1.61 -0.57
C GLN A 169 0.85 -1.51 -0.18
N VAL A 170 1.66 -1.02 -1.11
CA VAL A 170 3.01 -0.48 -0.85
C VAL A 170 2.95 1.01 -1.16
N GLN A 171 3.38 1.87 -0.24
CA GLN A 171 3.42 3.32 -0.45
C GLN A 171 4.87 3.77 -0.59
N MET A 172 5.18 4.48 -1.67
CA MET A 172 6.51 5.03 -1.95
C MET A 172 6.42 6.56 -1.82
N ILE A 173 7.13 7.11 -0.85
CA ILE A 173 7.01 8.52 -0.47
C ILE A 173 8.28 9.27 -0.87
N PHE A 174 8.09 10.29 -1.68
CA PHE A 174 9.13 11.18 -2.16
C PHE A 174 9.13 12.49 -1.39
N ARG A 175 10.26 13.20 -1.42
CA ARG A 175 10.38 14.59 -1.00
C ARG A 175 10.87 15.42 -2.18
N VAL A 176 10.38 16.66 -2.27
CA VAL A 176 10.88 17.66 -3.21
C VAL A 176 10.86 19.04 -2.54
N GLU A 177 11.90 19.83 -2.80
CA GLU A 177 11.95 21.25 -2.45
C GLU A 177 11.54 22.06 -3.68
N LEU A 178 10.56 22.94 -3.51
CA LEU A 178 9.94 23.71 -4.59
C LEU A 178 10.48 25.14 -4.63
N GLU A 179 10.45 25.73 -5.82
CA GLU A 179 10.88 27.12 -6.05
C GLU A 179 9.86 28.17 -5.58
N SER A 180 8.57 27.81 -5.45
CA SER A 180 7.51 28.70 -4.94
C SER A 180 6.50 27.94 -4.06
N ASP A 181 5.63 28.67 -3.37
CA ASP A 181 4.49 28.16 -2.60
C ASP A 181 3.13 28.25 -3.34
N ASP A 182 3.16 28.46 -4.65
CA ASP A 182 1.95 28.51 -5.47
C ASP A 182 1.26 27.14 -5.46
N CYS A 183 0.02 27.10 -4.98
CA CYS A 183 -0.79 25.88 -4.96
C CYS A 183 -2.28 26.20 -5.15
N GLU A 184 -3.01 25.24 -5.73
CA GLU A 184 -4.44 25.32 -5.98
C GLU A 184 -5.09 23.95 -5.75
N ALA A 185 -6.17 23.89 -5.00
CA ALA A 185 -6.85 22.63 -4.74
C ALA A 185 -7.45 22.06 -6.03
N GLY A 186 -7.05 20.84 -6.40
CA GLY A 186 -7.69 20.11 -7.48
C GLY A 186 -8.97 19.41 -7.04
N PRO A 187 -9.66 18.67 -7.94
CA PRO A 187 -10.99 18.11 -7.68
C PRO A 187 -11.07 17.13 -6.49
N GLU A 188 -9.95 16.49 -6.14
CA GLU A 188 -9.86 15.53 -5.02
C GLU A 188 -9.48 16.18 -3.69
N SER A 189 -9.17 17.48 -3.71
CA SER A 189 -8.83 18.30 -2.55
C SER A 189 -9.91 19.37 -2.31
N SER A 190 -10.35 19.48 -1.08
CA SER A 190 -11.26 20.54 -0.64
C SER A 190 -10.52 21.83 -0.27
N ASP A 191 -9.23 21.72 0.04
CA ASP A 191 -8.36 22.81 0.47
C ASP A 191 -6.89 22.38 0.33
N VAL A 192 -5.98 23.34 0.12
CA VAL A 192 -4.53 23.11 0.09
C VAL A 192 -3.80 24.28 0.74
N MET A 193 -2.72 24.01 1.46
CA MET A 193 -1.94 25.06 2.12
C MET A 193 -0.49 24.64 2.36
N PHE A 194 0.42 25.61 2.28
CA PHE A 194 1.74 25.51 2.89
C PHE A 194 1.66 25.95 4.35
N VAL A 195 2.09 25.09 5.27
CA VAL A 195 2.17 25.39 6.70
C VAL A 195 3.58 25.25 7.24
N PRO A 196 4.01 26.08 8.21
CA PRO A 196 5.20 25.80 8.99
C PRO A 196 5.11 24.42 9.64
N TRP A 197 6.24 23.71 9.78
CA TRP A 197 6.26 22.37 10.38
C TRP A 197 5.67 22.31 11.80
N ALA A 198 5.82 23.40 12.56
CA ALA A 198 5.26 23.54 13.91
C ALA A 198 3.73 23.63 13.92
N ASP A 199 3.13 24.05 12.81
CA ASP A 199 1.70 24.33 12.68
C ASP A 199 0.95 23.20 11.94
N ILE A 200 1.63 22.07 11.66
CA ILE A 200 0.99 20.89 11.08
C ILE A 200 -0.15 20.44 12.01
N PRO A 201 -1.38 20.25 11.50
CA PRO A 201 -2.52 19.83 12.31
C PRO A 201 -2.47 18.31 12.56
N TRP A 202 -1.55 17.87 13.41
CA TRP A 202 -1.22 16.46 13.64
C TRP A 202 -2.41 15.56 14.01
N ASP A 203 -3.36 16.07 14.80
CA ASP A 203 -4.57 15.33 15.20
C ASP A 203 -5.62 15.21 14.07
N ASP A 204 -5.44 15.96 12.97
CA ASP A 204 -6.31 15.99 11.79
C ASP A 204 -5.73 15.32 10.54
N LEU A 205 -4.61 14.62 10.67
CA LEU A 205 -4.03 13.84 9.59
C LEU A 205 -4.87 12.60 9.26
N ALA A 206 -5.01 12.29 7.96
CA ALA A 206 -5.91 11.25 7.47
C ALA A 206 -5.47 9.83 7.84
N PHE A 207 -4.17 9.55 7.83
CA PHE A 207 -3.64 8.21 8.04
C PHE A 207 -2.34 8.22 8.85
N PRO A 208 -2.03 7.15 9.61
CA PRO A 208 -0.76 7.02 10.32
C PRO A 208 0.48 7.11 9.41
N THR A 209 0.36 6.65 8.15
CA THR A 209 1.46 6.72 7.17
C THR A 209 1.78 8.16 6.77
N VAL A 210 0.78 9.06 6.80
CA VAL A 210 0.99 10.49 6.59
C VAL A 210 1.82 11.08 7.73
N THR A 211 1.46 10.76 8.98
CA THR A 211 2.23 11.18 10.16
C THR A 211 3.69 10.71 10.05
N TRP A 212 3.92 9.45 9.71
CA TRP A 212 5.28 8.90 9.57
C TRP A 212 6.09 9.62 8.49
N GLY A 213 5.47 9.88 7.34
CA GLY A 213 6.11 10.58 6.24
C GLY A 213 6.55 11.99 6.65
N LEU A 214 5.65 12.75 7.28
CA LEU A 214 5.92 14.11 7.73
C LEU A 214 6.99 14.16 8.83
N GLU A 215 6.89 13.28 9.84
CA GLU A 215 7.91 13.17 10.91
C GLU A 215 9.29 12.84 10.34
N TYR A 216 9.36 11.90 9.38
CA TYR A 216 10.62 11.49 8.79
C TYR A 216 11.20 12.57 7.88
N ALA A 217 10.38 13.18 7.03
CA ALA A 217 10.79 14.27 6.14
C ALA A 217 11.37 15.45 6.93
N TRP A 218 10.76 15.80 8.08
CA TRP A 218 11.30 16.80 9.00
C TRP A 218 12.63 16.38 9.60
N ALA A 219 12.73 15.15 10.11
CA ALA A 219 13.93 14.65 10.77
C ALA A 219 15.17 14.64 9.87
N VAL A 220 14.96 14.47 8.55
CA VAL A 220 16.03 14.38 7.56
C VAL A 220 16.07 15.58 6.61
N LYS A 221 15.42 16.70 6.95
CA LYS A 221 15.24 17.85 6.05
C LYS A 221 16.55 18.45 5.52
N ASP A 222 17.60 18.44 6.35
CA ASP A 222 18.92 18.98 6.01
C ASP A 222 19.85 17.94 5.35
N GLU A 223 19.37 16.70 5.16
CA GLU A 223 20.13 15.62 4.51
C GLU A 223 19.90 15.62 3.00
N VAL A 224 20.99 15.68 2.22
CA VAL A 224 20.93 15.66 0.75
C VAL A 224 20.43 14.31 0.21
N ARG A 225 20.76 13.20 0.87
CA ARG A 225 20.31 11.85 0.50
C ARG A 225 20.07 11.02 1.76
N PRO A 226 18.91 11.16 2.39
CA PRO A 226 18.62 10.41 3.61
C PRO A 226 18.52 8.92 3.32
N ALA A 227 18.67 8.12 4.37
CA ALA A 227 18.30 6.71 4.32
C ALA A 227 16.81 6.57 3.96
N ILE A 228 16.42 5.44 3.39
CA ILE A 228 15.00 5.16 3.15
C ILE A 228 14.41 4.61 4.44
N GLN A 229 13.38 5.27 4.99
CA GLN A 229 12.63 4.74 6.12
C GLN A 229 11.69 3.63 5.64
N GLU A 230 11.78 2.46 6.26
CA GLU A 230 10.82 1.39 6.08
C GLU A 230 9.93 1.25 7.33
N ARG A 231 8.61 1.19 7.15
CA ARG A 231 7.66 0.88 8.23
C ARG A 231 6.53 0.00 7.72
N THR A 232 5.97 -0.81 8.63
CA THR A 232 4.86 -1.70 8.29
C THR A 232 3.65 -1.45 9.18
N LYS A 233 2.46 -1.31 8.59
CA LYS A 233 1.17 -1.45 9.28
C LYS A 233 0.39 -2.64 8.74
N VAL A 234 -0.31 -3.33 9.63
CA VAL A 234 -1.28 -4.38 9.30
C VAL A 234 -2.69 -3.89 9.60
N VAL A 235 -3.67 -4.29 8.78
CA VAL A 235 -5.09 -4.24 9.15
C VAL A 235 -5.43 -5.53 9.87
N THR A 236 -5.90 -5.45 11.10
CA THR A 236 -6.39 -6.61 11.84
C THR A 236 -7.83 -6.96 11.47
N ALA A 237 -8.26 -8.17 11.83
CA ALA A 237 -9.58 -8.70 11.45
C ALA A 237 -10.77 -7.87 11.99
N ASP A 238 -10.54 -7.08 13.03
CA ASP A 238 -11.47 -6.09 13.61
C ASP A 238 -11.47 -4.75 12.85
N GLY A 239 -10.73 -4.64 11.75
CA GLY A 239 -10.58 -3.43 10.95
C GLY A 239 -9.63 -2.39 11.55
N GLN A 240 -8.92 -2.71 12.63
CA GLN A 240 -7.99 -1.77 13.27
C GLN A 240 -6.60 -1.80 12.60
N TRP A 241 -5.92 -0.66 12.63
CA TRP A 241 -4.53 -0.57 12.21
C TRP A 241 -3.59 -0.92 13.37
N ARG A 242 -2.57 -1.72 13.07
CA ARG A 242 -1.49 -2.04 14.02
C ARG A 242 -0.14 -1.83 13.36
N VAL A 243 0.73 -1.09 14.03
CA VAL A 243 2.09 -0.83 13.57
C VAL A 243 2.99 -1.98 14.00
N ILE A 244 3.77 -2.52 13.07
CA ILE A 244 4.83 -3.48 13.37
C ILE A 244 6.11 -2.67 13.40
N ASP A 245 6.62 -2.42 14.61
CA ASP A 245 7.95 -1.85 14.78
C ASP A 245 9.01 -2.93 14.53
N GLU A 246 10.20 -2.56 14.03
CA GLU A 246 11.35 -3.45 13.76
C GLU A 246 12.02 -4.00 15.05
N GLY A 247 11.20 -4.20 16.09
CA GLY A 247 11.48 -4.89 17.35
C GLY A 247 10.30 -5.75 17.85
N ARG A 248 9.29 -6.04 17.02
CA ARG A 248 8.11 -6.89 17.32
C ARG A 248 7.18 -6.36 18.43
N LYS A 249 7.06 -5.05 18.61
CA LYS A 249 5.99 -4.46 19.43
C LYS A 249 4.87 -3.94 18.55
N ILE A 250 3.67 -4.47 18.79
CA ILE A 250 2.42 -3.94 18.23
C ILE A 250 2.10 -2.67 19.01
N ILE A 251 2.21 -1.51 18.37
CA ILE A 251 1.77 -0.23 18.95
C ILE A 251 0.33 0.02 18.48
N PRO A 252 -0.63 0.31 19.39
CA PRO A 252 -2.00 0.65 19.00
C PRO A 252 -2.01 1.90 18.12
N GLY A 253 -2.55 1.81 16.90
CA GLY A 253 -2.84 2.98 16.08
C GLY A 253 -4.09 3.71 16.57
N ARG A 254 -4.14 5.04 16.47
CA ARG A 254 -5.37 5.79 16.74
C ARG A 254 -6.45 5.43 15.71
N ARG A 255 -7.70 5.46 16.17
CA ARG A 255 -8.93 5.12 15.42
C ARG A 255 -9.16 6.17 14.32
N ALA A 256 -9.39 5.75 13.08
CA ALA A 256 -10.05 6.60 12.10
C ALA A 256 -11.54 6.72 12.48
N PRO A 257 -12.16 7.92 12.46
CA PRO A 257 -13.60 8.05 12.61
C PRO A 257 -14.36 7.30 11.51
#